data_AF-A0A075IBJ9-F1
#
_entry.id   AF-A0A075IBJ9-F1
#
_cell.length_a   1.000
_cell.length_b   1.000
_cell.length_c   1.000
_cell.angle_alpha   90.00
_cell.angle_beta   90.00
_cell.angle_gamma   90.00
#
_symmetry.space_group_name_H-M   'P 1'
#
loop_
_entity.id
_entity.type
_entity.pdbx_description
1 polymer ?
#
loop_
_entity_poly.entity_id
_entity_poly.type
_entity_poly.pdbx_seq_one_letter_code
_entity_poly.pdbx_strand_id
1 'polypeptide(L)'
;FWGATVITNLLSAIPYIGTMMVQWLWGGFSVNNPTLTRFFSFHFILPFIIMAMTMLHLLFLHSTGSSNPLGMNSNLDKIPFHPYFTFKDIIGFMIMIFILTNLVLISPNYLGDPDNFIEANSMVTPMHIKPEWYFLFAYAILRS
;
A
#
# COMPACT_ATOMS: atom_id res chain seq x y z
N PHE A 1 -3.02 -15.03 6.02
CA PHE A 1 -2.31 -16.24 5.54
C PHE A 1 -2.52 -16.47 4.06
N TRP A 2 -3.74 -16.75 3.61
CA TRP A 2 -3.98 -17.14 2.22
C TRP A 2 -3.65 -16.06 1.18
N GLY A 3 -3.87 -14.78 1.49
CA GLY A 3 -3.43 -13.67 0.64
C GLY A 3 -1.90 -13.70 0.42
N ALA A 4 -1.12 -13.93 1.47
CA ALA A 4 0.33 -14.10 1.36
C ALA A 4 0.67 -15.30 0.46
N THR A 5 0.02 -16.45 0.66
CA THR A 5 0.22 -17.65 -0.18
C THR A 5 -0.02 -17.36 -1.66
N VAL A 6 -1.15 -16.76 -2.01
CA VAL A 6 -1.51 -16.49 -3.41
C VAL A 6 -0.58 -15.45 -4.04
N ILE A 7 -0.35 -14.32 -3.37
CA ILE A 7 0.42 -13.20 -3.93
C ILE A 7 1.89 -13.61 -4.14
N THR A 8 2.51 -14.24 -3.16
CA THR A 8 3.91 -14.65 -3.28
C THR A 8 4.10 -15.77 -4.30
N ASN A 9 3.11 -16.66 -4.46
CA ASN A 9 3.13 -17.69 -5.50
C ASN A 9 3.13 -17.12 -6.92
N LEU A 10 2.77 -15.85 -7.14
CA LEU A 10 2.89 -15.24 -8.47
C LEU A 10 4.35 -15.23 -8.98
N LEU A 11 5.34 -15.21 -8.08
CA LEU A 11 6.75 -15.32 -8.45
C LEU A 11 7.10 -16.69 -9.08
N SER A 12 6.31 -17.74 -8.81
CA SER A 12 6.51 -19.06 -9.41
C SER A 12 6.36 -19.05 -10.94
N ALA A 13 5.68 -18.05 -11.49
CA ALA A 13 5.50 -17.88 -12.93
C ALA A 13 6.80 -17.47 -13.66
N ILE A 14 7.85 -17.05 -12.93
CA ILE A 14 9.13 -16.69 -13.53
C ILE A 14 9.85 -17.97 -14.02
N PRO A 15 10.17 -18.10 -15.32
CA PRO A 15 10.82 -19.29 -15.86
C PRO A 15 12.14 -19.62 -15.15
N TYR A 16 12.41 -20.92 -14.98
CA TYR A 16 13.64 -21.51 -14.39
C TYR A 16 13.86 -21.26 -12.90
N ILE A 17 13.57 -20.07 -12.39
CA ILE A 17 13.95 -19.64 -11.03
C ILE A 17 12.75 -19.33 -10.12
N GLY A 18 11.52 -19.32 -10.64
CA GLY A 18 10.33 -18.89 -9.90
C GLY A 18 10.05 -19.70 -8.64
N THR A 19 10.11 -21.03 -8.72
CA THR A 19 9.88 -21.92 -7.56
C THR A 19 10.92 -21.69 -6.45
N MET A 20 12.19 -21.49 -6.84
CA MET A 20 13.26 -21.15 -5.92
C MET A 20 13.01 -19.80 -5.24
N MET A 21 12.58 -18.78 -5.99
CA MET A 21 12.26 -17.46 -5.42
C MET A 21 11.13 -17.54 -4.38
N VAL A 22 10.07 -18.29 -4.66
CA VAL A 22 8.95 -18.47 -3.73
C VAL A 22 9.41 -19.12 -2.43
N GLN A 23 10.12 -20.24 -2.52
CA GLN A 23 10.62 -20.95 -1.33
C GLN A 23 11.65 -20.12 -0.56
N TRP A 24 12.52 -19.39 -1.27
CA TRP A 24 13.44 -18.45 -0.66
C TRP A 24 12.69 -17.34 0.10
N LEU A 25 11.64 -16.76 -0.51
CA LEU A 25 10.82 -15.73 0.11
C LEU A 25 10.03 -16.25 1.31
N TRP A 26 9.55 -17.49 1.29
CA TRP A 26 8.89 -18.11 2.43
C TRP A 26 9.85 -18.52 3.54
N GLY A 27 11.09 -18.88 3.19
CA GLY A 27 12.03 -19.52 4.12
C GLY A 27 11.65 -20.95 4.43
N GLY A 28 11.03 -21.65 3.49
CA GLY A 28 10.49 -22.98 3.66
C GLY A 28 9.59 -23.37 2.48
N PHE A 29 8.85 -24.48 2.62
CA PHE A 29 7.99 -25.03 1.56
C PHE A 29 6.59 -24.41 1.51
N SER A 30 6.20 -23.64 2.53
CA SER A 30 4.92 -22.95 2.61
C SER A 30 5.08 -21.67 3.43
N VAL A 31 4.09 -20.78 3.37
CA VAL A 31 3.96 -19.67 4.32
C VAL A 31 3.88 -20.25 5.73
N ASN A 32 4.80 -19.84 6.61
CA ASN A 32 4.85 -20.28 8.01
C ASN A 32 5.60 -19.24 8.88
N ASN A 33 5.99 -19.60 10.10
CA ASN A 33 6.69 -18.72 11.04
C ASN A 33 7.90 -17.97 10.44
N PRO A 34 8.82 -18.60 9.67
CA PRO A 34 9.92 -17.88 9.03
C PRO A 34 9.45 -16.76 8.09
N THR A 35 8.31 -16.96 7.42
CA THR A 35 7.68 -15.96 6.53
C THR A 35 7.08 -14.81 7.33
N LEU A 36 6.43 -15.10 8.45
CA LEU A 36 5.82 -14.06 9.29
C LEU A 36 6.87 -13.15 9.92
N THR A 37 7.94 -13.72 10.50
CA THR A 37 9.01 -12.94 11.14
C THR A 37 9.69 -12.00 10.15
N ARG A 38 10.03 -12.48 8.94
CA ARG A 38 10.64 -11.61 7.91
C ARG A 38 9.66 -10.58 7.37
N PHE A 39 8.38 -10.92 7.20
CA PHE A 39 7.38 -9.97 6.72
C PHE A 39 7.19 -8.83 7.71
N PHE A 40 7.23 -9.11 9.01
CA PHE A 40 7.27 -8.07 10.03
C PHE A 40 8.52 -7.18 9.89
N SER A 41 9.72 -7.76 9.75
CA SER A 41 10.95 -6.98 9.55
C SER A 41 10.91 -6.12 8.29
N PHE A 42 10.41 -6.65 7.17
CA PHE A 42 10.22 -5.89 5.93
C PHE A 42 9.17 -4.80 6.08
N HIS A 43 8.02 -5.10 6.67
CA HIS A 43 6.97 -4.14 6.94
C HIS A 43 7.45 -3.00 7.83
N PHE A 44 8.36 -3.27 8.78
CA PHE A 44 8.95 -2.24 9.62
C PHE A 44 9.91 -1.32 8.86
N ILE A 45 10.81 -1.87 8.02
CA ILE A 45 11.83 -1.06 7.33
C ILE A 45 11.28 -0.31 6.11
N LEU A 46 10.31 -0.88 5.39
CA LEU A 46 9.78 -0.31 4.14
C LEU A 46 9.20 1.10 4.28
N PRO A 47 8.45 1.47 5.33
CA PRO A 47 7.99 2.84 5.55
C PRO A 47 9.13 3.87 5.59
N PHE A 48 10.29 3.52 6.16
CA PHE A 48 11.45 4.42 6.19
C PHE A 48 12.10 4.56 4.82
N ILE A 49 12.12 3.49 4.03
CA ILE A 49 12.56 3.53 2.63
C ILE A 49 11.60 4.42 1.82
N ILE A 50 10.29 4.27 2.01
CA ILE A 50 9.28 5.14 1.37
C ILE A 50 9.51 6.59 1.77
N MET A 51 9.76 6.89 3.05
CA MET A 51 10.08 8.24 3.50
C MET A 51 11.31 8.81 2.76
N ALA A 52 12.40 8.05 2.62
CA ALA A 52 13.57 8.47 1.86
C ALA A 52 13.23 8.75 0.38
N MET A 53 12.43 7.86 -0.24
CA MET A 53 11.95 8.05 -1.62
C MET A 53 11.05 9.26 -1.77
N THR A 54 10.21 9.59 -0.78
CA THR A 54 9.38 10.81 -0.79
C THR A 54 10.23 12.08 -0.73
N MET A 55 11.34 12.08 0.01
CA MET A 55 12.27 13.22 0.02
C MET A 55 12.96 13.41 -1.34
N LEU A 56 13.39 12.31 -1.98
CA LEU A 56 13.93 12.36 -3.34
C LEU A 56 12.88 12.87 -4.34
N HIS A 57 11.64 12.39 -4.23
CA HIS A 57 10.53 12.86 -5.05
C HIS A 57 10.32 14.38 -4.91
N LEU A 58 10.30 14.90 -3.67
CA LEU A 58 10.14 16.34 -3.41
C LEU A 58 11.35 17.16 -3.91
N LEU A 59 12.57 16.63 -3.81
CA LEU A 59 13.77 17.28 -4.35
C LEU A 59 13.65 17.48 -5.86
N PHE A 60 13.23 16.47 -6.60
CA PHE A 60 13.01 16.60 -8.03
C PHE A 60 11.85 17.53 -8.36
N LEU A 61 10.74 17.46 -7.60
CA LEU A 61 9.63 18.39 -7.76
C LEU A 61 10.07 19.84 -7.54
N HIS A 62 10.95 20.11 -6.58
CA HIS A 62 11.46 21.46 -6.32
C HIS A 62 12.37 22.00 -7.44
N SER A 63 12.97 21.12 -8.26
CA SER A 63 13.80 21.55 -9.39
C SER A 63 12.98 22.14 -10.54
N THR A 64 11.74 21.68 -10.73
CA THR A 64 10.82 22.18 -11.77
C THR A 64 9.72 23.09 -11.22
N GLY A 65 9.37 22.93 -9.95
CA GLY A 65 8.12 23.45 -9.36
C GLY A 65 6.89 22.63 -9.76
N SER A 66 5.75 22.95 -9.14
CA SER A 66 4.46 22.31 -9.44
C SER A 66 3.90 22.75 -10.79
N SER A 67 3.20 21.82 -11.44
CA SER A 67 2.32 22.13 -12.57
C SER A 67 1.04 22.83 -12.10
N ASN A 68 0.20 23.25 -13.05
CA ASN A 68 -1.11 23.86 -12.77
C ASN A 68 -2.18 23.27 -13.70
N PRO A 69 -3.48 23.43 -13.38
CA PRO A 69 -4.57 22.81 -14.15
C PRO A 69 -4.62 23.20 -15.63
N LEU A 70 -4.07 24.36 -16.00
CA LEU A 70 -4.03 24.81 -17.39
C LEU A 70 -2.85 24.20 -18.17
N GLY A 71 -1.91 23.54 -17.50
CA GLY A 71 -0.70 22.98 -18.12
C GLY A 71 0.25 24.03 -18.70
N MET A 72 0.01 25.32 -18.44
CA MET A 72 0.81 26.42 -18.96
C MET A 72 1.95 26.79 -18.00
N ASN A 73 2.87 27.65 -18.43
CA ASN A 73 3.95 28.13 -17.56
C ASN A 73 3.41 29.03 -16.43
N SER A 74 3.58 28.61 -15.18
CA SER A 74 3.13 29.34 -13.98
C SER A 74 4.10 30.40 -13.48
N ASN A 75 5.28 30.57 -14.08
CA ASN A 75 6.30 31.53 -13.62
C ASN A 75 5.81 33.00 -13.65
N LEU A 76 4.80 33.31 -14.45
CA LEU A 76 4.24 34.65 -14.59
C LEU A 76 3.41 35.07 -13.37
N ASP A 77 2.90 34.13 -12.58
CA ASP A 77 1.99 34.38 -11.47
C ASP A 77 2.22 33.39 -10.31
N LYS A 78 3.41 33.49 -9.70
CA LYS A 78 3.73 32.69 -8.51
C LYS A 78 3.31 33.43 -7.24
N ILE A 79 2.66 32.69 -6.35
CA ILE A 79 2.41 33.12 -4.97
C ILE A 79 3.31 32.32 -4.02
N PRO A 80 3.71 32.89 -2.86
CA PRO A 80 4.47 32.15 -1.87
C PRO A 80 3.67 30.99 -1.30
N PHE A 81 4.35 29.92 -0.86
CA PHE A 81 3.69 28.76 -0.26
C PHE A 81 2.93 29.14 1.02
N HIS A 82 3.57 29.90 1.89
CA HIS A 82 2.96 30.49 3.08
C HIS A 82 2.51 31.93 2.79
N PRO A 83 1.29 32.35 3.15
CA PRO A 83 0.29 31.60 3.94
C PRO A 83 -0.66 30.73 3.11
N TYR A 84 -0.70 30.92 1.79
CA TYR A 84 -1.77 30.44 0.92
C TYR A 84 -1.96 28.91 0.94
N PHE A 85 -0.93 28.16 0.57
CA PHE A 85 -1.00 26.70 0.54
C PHE A 85 -0.93 26.10 1.93
N THR A 86 -0.24 26.73 2.89
CA THR A 86 -0.25 26.28 4.29
C THR A 86 -1.66 26.20 4.87
N PHE A 87 -2.48 27.26 4.74
CA PHE A 87 -3.85 27.22 5.25
C PHE A 87 -4.75 26.28 4.44
N LYS A 88 -4.57 26.23 3.11
CA LYS A 88 -5.30 25.28 2.26
C LYS A 88 -5.03 23.83 2.68
N ASP A 89 -3.78 23.48 2.95
CA ASP A 89 -3.38 22.15 3.37
C ASP A 89 -3.92 21.82 4.77
N ILE A 90 -3.89 22.76 5.71
CA ILE A 90 -4.49 22.59 7.05
C ILE A 90 -5.98 22.24 6.93
N ILE A 91 -6.74 22.92 6.06
CA ILE A 91 -8.14 22.58 5.81
C ILE A 91 -8.28 21.16 5.25
N GLY A 92 -7.43 20.78 4.29
CA GLY A 92 -7.37 19.42 3.76
C GLY A 92 -7.13 18.37 4.84
N PHE A 93 -6.15 18.61 5.73
CA PHE A 93 -5.86 17.73 6.87
C PHE A 93 -7.03 17.64 7.85
N MET A 94 -7.73 18.75 8.15
CA MET A 94 -8.91 18.71 9.01
C MET A 94 -10.01 17.82 8.43
N ILE A 95 -10.27 17.91 7.12
CA ILE A 95 -11.25 17.05 6.44
C ILE A 95 -10.81 15.59 6.48
N MET A 96 -9.54 15.31 6.17
CA MET A 96 -8.99 13.94 6.20
C MET A 96 -9.10 13.33 7.60
N ILE A 97 -8.70 14.06 8.65
CA ILE A 97 -8.79 13.59 10.04
C ILE A 97 -10.25 13.37 10.43
N PHE A 98 -11.17 14.27 10.06
CA PHE A 98 -12.59 14.11 10.34
C PHE A 98 -13.15 12.82 9.72
N ILE A 99 -12.82 12.51 8.47
CA ILE A 99 -13.28 11.27 7.82
C ILE A 99 -12.66 10.04 8.51
N LEU A 100 -11.35 10.08 8.79
CA LEU A 100 -10.65 8.97 9.45
C LEU A 100 -11.20 8.70 10.85
N THR A 101 -11.46 9.73 11.65
CA THR A 101 -12.00 9.55 13.00
C THR A 101 -13.42 9.01 12.97
N ASN A 102 -14.27 9.46 12.05
CA ASN A 102 -15.60 8.88 11.89
C ASN A 102 -15.53 7.40 11.50
N LEU A 103 -14.65 7.02 10.56
CA LEU A 103 -14.46 5.62 10.19
C LEU A 103 -14.05 4.78 11.41
N VAL A 104 -13.03 5.22 12.15
CA VAL A 104 -12.48 4.49 13.30
C VAL A 104 -13.48 4.40 14.46
N LEU A 105 -14.21 5.48 14.76
CA LEU A 105 -15.09 5.53 15.94
C LEU A 105 -16.48 4.92 15.68
N ILE A 106 -17.02 5.05 14.47
CA ILE A 106 -18.39 4.61 14.16
C ILE A 106 -18.39 3.23 13.48
N SER A 107 -17.43 2.96 12.60
CA SER A 107 -17.45 1.76 11.74
C SER A 107 -16.05 1.20 11.46
N PRO A 108 -15.26 0.84 12.49
CA PRO A 108 -13.83 0.51 12.35
C PRO A 108 -13.57 -0.68 11.41
N ASN A 109 -14.53 -1.60 11.30
CA ASN A 109 -14.41 -2.80 10.48
C ASN A 109 -15.05 -2.66 9.09
N TYR A 110 -15.58 -1.49 8.71
CA TYR A 110 -16.31 -1.29 7.46
C TYR A 110 -15.49 -1.60 6.20
N LEU A 111 -14.20 -1.25 6.22
CA LEU A 111 -13.27 -1.50 5.12
C LEU A 111 -12.50 -2.83 5.26
N GLY A 112 -12.75 -3.59 6.33
CA GLY A 112 -12.10 -4.87 6.61
C GLY A 112 -12.87 -6.06 6.05
N ASP A 113 -12.26 -7.24 6.17
CA ASP A 113 -12.90 -8.51 5.84
C ASP A 113 -13.11 -9.35 7.12
N PRO A 114 -14.33 -9.85 7.39
CA PRO A 114 -14.60 -10.64 8.60
C PRO A 114 -13.74 -11.91 8.69
N ASP A 115 -13.30 -12.50 7.58
CA ASP A 115 -12.47 -13.71 7.57
C ASP A 115 -11.10 -13.48 8.26
N ASN A 116 -10.62 -12.23 8.32
CA ASN A 116 -9.36 -11.90 9.01
C ASN A 116 -9.47 -11.90 10.54
N PHE A 117 -10.68 -12.05 11.11
CA PHE A 117 -10.87 -12.31 12.54
C PHE A 117 -10.79 -13.81 12.90
N ILE A 118 -10.73 -14.69 11.91
CA ILE A 118 -10.55 -16.13 12.09
C ILE A 118 -9.05 -16.43 12.04
N GLU A 119 -8.55 -17.21 13.00
CA GLU A 119 -7.15 -17.63 13.00
C GLU A 119 -6.80 -18.38 11.71
N ALA A 120 -5.59 -18.16 11.22
CA ALA A 120 -5.13 -18.78 9.98
C ALA A 120 -5.07 -20.30 10.10
N ASN A 121 -5.81 -20.99 9.21
CA ASN A 121 -5.75 -22.43 9.06
C ASN A 121 -5.21 -22.80 7.67
N SER A 122 -4.06 -23.48 7.62
CA SER A 122 -3.43 -23.89 6.36
C SER A 122 -4.18 -25.00 5.63
N MET A 123 -5.09 -25.72 6.31
CA MET A 123 -5.86 -26.83 5.74
C MET A 123 -7.23 -26.39 5.22
N VAL A 124 -7.66 -25.15 5.51
CA VAL A 124 -8.99 -24.65 5.15
C VAL A 124 -8.87 -23.31 4.45
N THR A 125 -9.15 -23.28 3.15
CA THR A 125 -9.24 -22.05 2.37
C THR A 125 -10.64 -21.43 2.50
N PRO A 126 -10.78 -20.13 2.84
CA PRO A 126 -12.08 -19.45 2.84
C PRO A 126 -12.74 -19.48 1.46
N MET A 127 -14.07 -19.61 1.44
CA MET A 127 -14.84 -19.77 0.19
C MET A 127 -14.71 -18.57 -0.77
N HIS A 128 -14.58 -17.35 -0.23
CA HIS A 128 -14.54 -16.12 -1.02
C HIS A 128 -13.28 -15.29 -0.74
N ILE A 129 -12.12 -15.94 -0.76
CA ILE A 129 -10.84 -15.24 -0.61
C ILE A 129 -10.68 -14.11 -1.63
N LYS A 130 -10.36 -12.92 -1.14
CA LYS A 130 -10.07 -11.72 -1.92
C LYS A 130 -9.03 -10.86 -1.18
N PRO A 131 -8.27 -10.01 -1.87
CA PRO A 131 -7.43 -9.04 -1.20
C PRO A 131 -8.28 -7.88 -0.65
N GLU A 132 -7.64 -7.00 0.11
CA GLU A 132 -8.23 -5.75 0.55
C GLU A 132 -8.69 -4.89 -0.63
N TRP A 133 -9.67 -4.02 -0.36
CA TRP A 133 -10.43 -3.30 -1.38
C TRP A 133 -9.55 -2.51 -2.37
N TYR A 134 -8.44 -1.94 -1.91
CA TYR A 134 -7.52 -1.14 -2.72
C TYR A 134 -6.71 -1.97 -3.72
N PHE A 135 -6.75 -3.31 -3.66
CA PHE A 135 -6.13 -4.20 -4.65
C PHE A 135 -7.14 -4.91 -5.57
N LEU A 136 -8.45 -4.75 -5.36
CA LEU A 136 -9.46 -5.49 -6.12
C LEU A 136 -9.39 -5.23 -7.63
N PHE A 137 -9.00 -4.02 -8.05
CA PHE A 137 -8.85 -3.71 -9.47
C PHE A 137 -7.75 -4.55 -10.13
N ALA A 138 -6.58 -4.66 -9.49
CA ALA A 138 -5.46 -5.44 -10.01
C ALA A 138 -5.76 -6.95 -9.93
N TYR A 139 -6.44 -7.38 -8.88
CA TYR A 139 -6.90 -8.76 -8.74
C TYR A 139 -7.92 -9.15 -9.83
N ALA A 140 -8.81 -8.23 -10.23
CA ALA A 140 -9.72 -8.46 -11.34
C ALA A 140 -8.96 -8.62 -12.67
N ILE A 141 -7.95 -7.79 -12.93
CA ILE A 141 -7.08 -7.90 -14.12
C ILE A 141 -6.30 -9.23 -14.12
N LEU A 142 -5.79 -9.67 -12.97
CA LEU A 142 -5.07 -10.94 -12.86
C LEU A 142 -5.98 -12.16 -13.19
N ARG A 143 -7.29 -12.03 -13.01
CA ARG A 143 -8.27 -13.09 -13.18
C ARG A 143 -8.96 -13.12 -14.55
N SER A 144 -8.76 -12.11 -15.40
CA SER A 144 -9.33 -12.02 -16.75
C SER A 144 -8.50 -12.79 -17.76
#